data_AF-A0A850LS28-F1
#
_entry.id   AF-A0A850LS28-F1
#
_cell.length_a   1.000
_cell.length_b   1.000
_cell.length_c   1.000
_cell.angle_alpha   90.00
_cell.angle_beta   90.00
_cell.angle_gamma   90.00
#
_symmetry.space_group_name_H-M   'P 1'
#
loop_
_entity.id
_entity.type
_entity.pdbx_description
1 polymer ?
#
loop_
_entity_poly.entity_id
_entity_poly.type
_entity_poly.pdbx_seq_one_letter_code
_entity_poly.pdbx_strand_id
1 'polypeptide(L)'
;MGVWHLSGVGVSPGAITVPLTHIYLLLKSANKGEKNAIKFFETSGESTQEKKGAPEALIIFTSKEVIEGKGPAKSRTIKDQWFQLQPTENVIQMISKYLGKLLKSLKEKDFSEFYQGDWIRYFHIIEVDFQDFNDCFPKIYATMNALKEKEIWINMVGGSNPINAALIMSAGFIEATAKTYYIFEPDISLLHPNIPRPNFSLPNANISLSKINILPFFSLDIGKLIRQINELFIGRGNKVNVKEIEYILNSLYLSTQYLKKLVSGGWISIQGKLAEPGEMLNRWNRMLGKAEEYPDNYPTWIKWAAKKGIIWELKNKELGKIMS
;
A
#
# COMPACT_ATOMS: atom_id res chain seq x y z
N MET A 1 16.53 -4.74 -7.92
CA MET A 1 15.11 -4.82 -7.49
C MET A 1 14.77 -3.48 -6.82
N GLY A 2 13.51 -3.07 -6.67
CA GLY A 2 13.16 -1.74 -6.14
C GLY A 2 11.87 -1.68 -5.35
N VAL A 3 11.33 -0.47 -5.19
CA VAL A 3 10.23 -0.16 -4.28
C VAL A 3 8.87 -0.50 -4.90
N TRP A 4 8.03 -1.19 -4.16
CA TRP A 4 6.66 -1.52 -4.56
C TRP A 4 5.68 -0.54 -3.91
N HIS A 5 5.10 0.36 -4.70
CA HIS A 5 4.09 1.29 -4.22
C HIS A 5 2.72 0.63 -4.21
N LEU A 6 2.08 0.59 -3.05
CA LEU A 6 0.72 0.10 -2.85
C LEU A 6 -0.19 1.26 -2.45
N SER A 7 -1.38 1.34 -3.05
CA SER A 7 -2.33 2.39 -2.70
C SER A 7 -3.76 1.98 -3.03
N GLY A 8 -4.72 2.53 -2.29
CA GLY A 8 -6.12 2.55 -2.73
C GLY A 8 -6.38 3.72 -3.65
N VAL A 9 -7.33 3.59 -4.57
CA VAL A 9 -7.87 4.76 -5.31
C VAL A 9 -9.38 4.69 -5.41
N GLY A 10 -10.01 5.86 -5.33
CA GLY A 10 -11.42 6.04 -5.64
C GLY A 10 -11.59 6.83 -6.94
N VAL A 11 -12.43 7.86 -6.92
CA VAL A 11 -12.77 8.64 -8.11
C VAL A 11 -11.80 9.80 -8.41
N SER A 12 -10.86 10.08 -7.49
CA SER A 12 -9.85 11.13 -7.65
C SER A 12 -8.49 10.53 -8.05
N PRO A 13 -8.03 10.71 -9.30
CA PRO A 13 -6.70 10.27 -9.73
C PRO A 13 -5.57 10.98 -8.99
N GLY A 14 -5.82 12.22 -8.53
CA GLY A 14 -4.89 13.03 -7.72
C GLY A 14 -4.37 12.30 -6.49
N ALA A 15 -5.19 11.43 -5.90
CA ALA A 15 -4.81 10.64 -4.73
C ALA A 15 -3.63 9.68 -4.97
N ILE A 16 -3.31 9.38 -6.22
CA ILE A 16 -2.13 8.61 -6.64
C ILE A 16 -1.07 9.53 -7.26
N THR A 17 -1.48 10.39 -8.19
CA THR A 17 -0.53 11.17 -8.99
C THR A 17 0.18 12.23 -8.17
N VAL A 18 -0.50 12.92 -7.24
CA VAL A 18 0.11 13.93 -6.37
C VAL A 18 1.20 13.32 -5.47
N PRO A 19 0.93 12.27 -4.67
CA PRO A 19 1.95 11.67 -3.83
C PRO A 19 3.13 11.09 -4.62
N LEU A 20 2.87 10.38 -5.72
CA LEU A 20 3.96 9.84 -6.54
C LEU A 20 4.77 10.94 -7.22
N THR A 21 4.15 12.06 -7.58
CA THR A 21 4.89 13.22 -8.13
C THR A 21 5.93 13.72 -7.14
N HIS A 22 5.55 13.88 -5.86
CA HIS A 22 6.51 14.30 -4.84
C HIS A 22 7.67 13.32 -4.70
N ILE A 23 7.39 12.00 -4.69
CA ILE A 23 8.43 10.97 -4.62
C ILE A 23 9.36 11.03 -5.84
N TYR A 24 8.83 11.18 -7.06
CA TYR A 24 9.65 11.19 -8.27
C TYR A 24 10.48 12.47 -8.41
N LEU A 25 9.94 13.61 -7.99
CA LEU A 25 10.72 14.85 -7.89
C LEU A 25 11.85 14.69 -6.88
N LEU A 26 11.60 14.09 -5.71
CA LEU A 26 12.67 13.80 -4.74
C LEU A 26 13.72 12.86 -5.29
N LEU A 27 13.30 11.80 -5.98
CA LEU A 27 14.21 10.83 -6.57
C LEU A 27 15.10 11.54 -7.61
N LYS A 28 14.53 12.41 -8.43
CA LYS A 28 15.29 13.26 -9.35
C LYS A 28 16.29 14.16 -8.61
N SER A 29 15.88 14.85 -7.55
CA SER A 29 16.78 15.68 -6.73
C SER A 29 17.93 14.87 -6.12
N ALA A 30 17.65 13.66 -5.61
CA ALA A 30 18.66 12.78 -5.02
C ALA A 30 19.72 12.38 -6.08
N ASN A 31 19.29 12.06 -7.29
CA ASN A 31 20.21 11.74 -8.40
C ASN A 31 21.02 12.96 -8.88
N LYS A 32 20.57 14.19 -8.60
CA LYS A 32 21.33 15.42 -8.83
C LYS A 32 22.25 15.80 -7.65
N GLY A 33 22.36 14.95 -6.63
CA GLY A 33 23.26 15.19 -5.51
C GLY A 33 22.66 16.00 -4.35
N GLU A 34 21.35 16.25 -4.35
CA GLU A 34 20.73 17.02 -3.26
C GLU A 34 20.73 16.20 -1.95
N LYS A 35 21.50 16.67 -0.96
CA LYS A 35 21.78 15.95 0.29
C LYS A 35 20.53 15.49 1.04
N ASN A 36 19.52 16.36 1.16
CA ASN A 36 18.28 16.03 1.88
C ASN A 36 17.48 14.94 1.17
N ALA A 37 17.47 14.96 -0.16
CA ALA A 37 16.81 13.92 -0.96
C ALA A 37 17.57 12.59 -0.88
N ILE A 38 18.90 12.61 -0.95
CA ILE A 38 19.73 11.40 -0.74
C ILE A 38 19.45 10.79 0.63
N LYS A 39 19.44 11.61 1.68
CA LYS A 39 19.15 11.18 3.04
C LYS A 39 17.77 10.53 3.16
N PHE A 40 16.75 11.10 2.51
CA PHE A 40 15.39 10.54 2.53
C PHE A 40 15.32 9.10 1.98
N PHE A 41 16.13 8.76 0.98
CA PHE A 41 16.18 7.42 0.39
C PHE A 41 17.30 6.54 0.96
N GLU A 42 18.06 6.99 1.96
CA GLU A 42 19.28 6.30 2.39
C GLU A 42 19.04 4.86 2.89
N THR A 43 17.85 4.60 3.44
CA THR A 43 17.40 3.28 3.93
C THR A 43 16.48 2.56 2.96
N SER A 44 16.25 3.12 1.77
CA SER A 44 15.34 2.57 0.77
C SER A 44 16.08 1.68 -0.23
N GLY A 45 15.39 0.69 -0.72
CA GLY A 45 15.89 -0.36 -1.58
C GLY A 45 16.46 -1.54 -0.81
N GLU A 46 16.73 -2.60 -1.55
CA GLU A 46 17.45 -3.76 -1.02
C GLU A 46 18.92 -3.41 -0.77
N SER A 47 19.62 -4.19 0.05
CA SER A 47 21.00 -3.92 0.49
C SER A 47 22.01 -3.72 -0.65
N THR A 48 21.73 -4.29 -1.84
CA THR A 48 22.57 -4.21 -3.04
C THR A 48 22.08 -3.22 -4.10
N GLN A 49 20.99 -2.49 -3.84
CA GLN A 49 20.39 -1.59 -4.82
C GLN A 49 21.16 -0.27 -4.92
N GLU A 50 21.73 0.00 -6.10
CA GLU A 50 22.45 1.26 -6.38
C GLU A 50 21.52 2.48 -6.35
N LYS A 51 20.37 2.39 -7.03
CA LYS A 51 19.38 3.47 -7.11
C LYS A 51 18.32 3.30 -6.04
N LYS A 52 18.67 3.67 -4.80
CA LYS A 52 17.78 3.61 -3.64
C LYS A 52 16.46 4.37 -3.88
N GLY A 53 15.35 3.77 -3.47
CA GLY A 53 14.02 4.37 -3.63
C GLY A 53 13.42 4.32 -5.04
N ALA A 54 14.11 3.71 -6.02
CA ALA A 54 13.57 3.57 -7.37
C ALA A 54 12.31 2.67 -7.38
N PRO A 55 11.19 3.12 -7.98
CA PRO A 55 9.92 2.39 -8.00
C PRO A 55 9.97 1.22 -8.98
N GLU A 56 9.87 -0.02 -8.50
CA GLU A 56 9.76 -1.21 -9.37
C GLU A 56 8.34 -1.43 -9.86
N ALA A 57 7.35 -1.20 -8.98
CA ALA A 57 5.95 -1.50 -9.26
C ALA A 57 5.00 -0.48 -8.63
N LEU A 58 3.84 -0.32 -9.26
CA LEU A 58 2.66 0.35 -8.70
C LEU A 58 1.49 -0.64 -8.69
N ILE A 59 0.97 -0.93 -7.50
CA ILE A 59 -0.23 -1.75 -7.29
C ILE A 59 -1.33 -0.86 -6.73
N ILE A 60 -2.46 -0.81 -7.45
CA ILE A 60 -3.63 -0.02 -7.08
C ILE A 60 -4.78 -0.95 -6.68
N PHE A 61 -5.34 -0.78 -5.49
CA PHE A 61 -6.56 -1.45 -5.05
C PHE A 61 -7.76 -0.54 -5.27
N THR A 62 -8.78 -1.02 -6.01
CA THR A 62 -9.96 -0.21 -6.31
C THR A 62 -11.16 -1.06 -6.70
N SER A 63 -12.32 -0.42 -6.82
CA SER A 63 -13.56 -1.10 -7.21
C SER A 63 -13.65 -1.27 -8.72
N LYS A 64 -14.43 -2.26 -9.15
CA LYS A 64 -14.67 -2.54 -10.57
C LYS A 64 -15.20 -1.31 -11.32
N GLU A 65 -16.05 -0.51 -10.70
CA GLU A 65 -16.62 0.71 -11.30
C GLU A 65 -15.52 1.73 -11.63
N VAL A 66 -14.49 1.86 -10.79
CA VAL A 66 -13.34 2.73 -11.04
C VAL A 66 -12.47 2.19 -12.17
N ILE A 67 -12.25 0.88 -12.21
CA ILE A 67 -11.49 0.21 -13.29
C ILE A 67 -12.19 0.40 -14.63
N GLU A 68 -13.51 0.22 -14.66
CA GLU A 68 -14.33 0.32 -15.87
C GLU A 68 -14.74 1.76 -16.23
N GLY A 69 -14.56 2.73 -15.33
CA GLY A 69 -14.96 4.14 -15.53
C GLY A 69 -16.47 4.36 -15.54
N LYS A 70 -17.23 3.60 -14.76
CA LYS A 70 -18.70 3.64 -14.74
C LYS A 70 -19.26 4.52 -13.60
N GLY A 71 -20.42 5.13 -13.85
CA GLY A 71 -21.18 5.87 -12.83
C GLY A 71 -20.41 7.05 -12.21
N PRO A 72 -20.43 7.23 -10.87
CA PRO A 72 -19.73 8.32 -10.19
C PRO A 72 -18.20 8.20 -10.28
N ALA A 73 -17.68 7.09 -10.80
CA ALA A 73 -16.27 6.89 -11.06
C ALA A 73 -15.78 7.51 -12.37
N LYS A 74 -16.67 8.13 -13.15
CA LYS A 74 -16.24 9.10 -14.16
C LYS A 74 -15.46 10.19 -13.46
N SER A 75 -14.27 10.50 -13.99
CA SER A 75 -13.43 11.48 -13.33
C SER A 75 -14.17 12.81 -13.22
N ARG A 76 -14.28 13.32 -11.98
CA ARG A 76 -14.85 14.64 -11.69
C ARG A 76 -14.00 15.72 -12.35
N THR A 77 -14.38 16.98 -12.23
CA THR A 77 -13.56 18.10 -12.71
C THR A 77 -12.11 17.91 -12.25
N ILE A 78 -11.23 17.62 -13.21
CA ILE A 78 -9.79 17.49 -13.00
C ILE A 78 -9.15 18.80 -13.42
N LYS A 79 -8.12 19.23 -12.69
CA LYS A 79 -7.24 20.32 -13.04
C LYS A 79 -5.82 19.78 -13.24
N ASP A 80 -5.24 20.11 -14.39
CA ASP A 80 -3.83 19.85 -14.68
C ASP A 80 -3.19 21.07 -15.36
N GLN A 81 -2.42 21.81 -14.58
CA GLN A 81 -1.69 22.98 -15.05
C GLN A 81 -0.30 22.62 -15.58
N TRP A 82 0.20 21.41 -15.29
CA TRP A 82 1.56 21.00 -15.63
C TRP A 82 1.63 20.41 -17.03
N PHE A 83 0.70 19.50 -17.37
CA PHE A 83 0.71 18.80 -18.66
C PHE A 83 -0.53 19.06 -19.51
N GLN A 84 -1.48 19.87 -19.00
CA GLN A 84 -2.71 20.28 -19.71
C GLN A 84 -3.54 19.08 -20.20
N LEU A 85 -3.55 18.00 -19.42
CA LEU A 85 -4.33 16.81 -19.73
C LEU A 85 -5.82 17.12 -19.69
N GLN A 86 -6.52 16.68 -20.73
CA GLN A 86 -7.97 16.75 -20.78
C GLN A 86 -8.58 15.65 -19.90
N PRO A 87 -9.66 15.94 -19.16
CA PRO A 87 -10.38 14.93 -18.39
C PRO A 87 -10.73 13.72 -19.27
N THR A 88 -10.37 12.52 -18.82
CA THR A 88 -10.80 11.26 -19.40
C THR A 88 -11.90 10.66 -18.55
N GLU A 89 -12.76 9.84 -19.15
CA GLU A 89 -13.83 9.17 -18.41
C GLU A 89 -13.29 8.17 -17.37
N ASN A 90 -12.07 7.67 -17.55
CA ASN A 90 -11.49 6.63 -16.70
C ASN A 90 -10.34 7.16 -15.80
N VAL A 91 -10.44 6.92 -14.48
CA VAL A 91 -9.48 7.35 -13.46
C VAL A 91 -8.11 6.70 -13.65
N ILE A 92 -8.09 5.38 -13.89
CA ILE A 92 -6.86 4.60 -14.07
C ILE A 92 -6.08 5.11 -15.29
N GLN A 93 -6.76 5.35 -16.41
CA GLN A 93 -6.15 5.93 -17.60
C GLN A 93 -5.57 7.31 -17.33
N MET A 94 -6.25 8.13 -16.51
CA MET A 94 -5.74 9.46 -16.15
C MET A 94 -4.45 9.39 -15.34
N ILE A 95 -4.41 8.52 -14.32
CA ILE A 95 -3.19 8.27 -13.52
C ILE A 95 -2.05 7.86 -14.44
N SER A 96 -2.33 6.91 -15.33
CA SER A 96 -1.37 6.39 -16.29
C SER A 96 -0.81 7.48 -17.21
N LYS A 97 -1.68 8.26 -17.86
CA LYS A 97 -1.29 9.35 -18.76
C LYS A 97 -0.44 10.40 -18.04
N TYR A 98 -0.85 10.81 -16.84
CA TYR A 98 -0.13 11.79 -16.05
C TYR A 98 1.26 11.28 -15.66
N LEU A 99 1.37 10.06 -15.12
CA LEU A 99 2.65 9.48 -14.74
C LEU A 99 3.57 9.32 -15.96
N GLY A 100 3.04 8.90 -17.11
CA GLY A 100 3.83 8.84 -18.35
C GLY A 100 4.42 10.20 -18.77
N LYS A 101 3.63 11.28 -18.69
CA LYS A 101 4.10 12.65 -18.98
C LYS A 101 5.14 13.14 -17.97
N LEU A 102 4.93 12.86 -16.69
CA LEU A 102 5.86 13.18 -15.62
C LEU A 102 7.20 12.48 -15.83
N LEU A 103 7.20 11.16 -16.01
CA LEU A 103 8.41 10.36 -16.20
C LEU A 103 9.18 10.79 -17.45
N LYS A 104 8.48 11.09 -18.55
CA LYS A 104 9.10 11.65 -19.77
C LYS A 104 9.78 13.00 -19.52
N SER A 105 9.19 13.83 -18.66
CA SER A 105 9.73 15.15 -18.30
C SER A 105 10.91 15.07 -17.33
N LEU A 106 11.04 13.98 -16.57
CA LEU A 106 12.17 13.73 -15.66
C LEU A 106 13.38 13.07 -16.35
N LYS A 107 13.15 12.42 -17.51
CA LYS A 107 14.18 11.74 -18.31
C LYS A 107 15.20 12.75 -18.87
N GLU A 108 16.48 12.47 -18.63
CA GLU A 108 17.61 13.26 -19.13
C GLU A 108 18.79 12.36 -19.49
N LYS A 109 19.82 12.92 -20.14
CA LYS A 109 21.04 12.20 -20.55
C LYS A 109 21.71 11.47 -19.38
N ASP A 110 21.78 12.11 -18.22
CA ASP A 110 22.46 11.57 -17.02
C ASP A 110 21.49 10.89 -16.04
N PHE A 111 20.19 10.86 -16.38
CA PHE A 111 19.17 10.22 -15.57
C PHE A 111 18.29 9.33 -16.45
N SER A 112 18.81 8.14 -16.68
CA SER A 112 18.17 7.07 -17.42
C SER A 112 17.20 6.28 -16.56
N GLU A 113 16.36 5.50 -17.23
CA GLU A 113 15.43 4.53 -16.64
C GLU A 113 16.10 3.63 -15.58
N PHE A 114 15.28 3.10 -14.68
CA PHE A 114 15.76 2.29 -13.55
C PHE A 114 15.92 0.83 -13.92
N TYR A 115 15.04 0.33 -14.78
CA TYR A 115 14.99 -1.04 -15.23
C TYR A 115 15.31 -1.10 -16.72
N GLN A 116 15.03 -2.21 -17.40
CA GLN A 116 15.34 -2.49 -18.81
C GLN A 116 14.68 -1.51 -19.81
N GLY A 117 15.00 -0.22 -19.72
CA GLY A 117 14.37 0.85 -20.46
C GLY A 117 13.09 1.41 -19.81
N ASP A 118 12.77 1.07 -18.55
CA ASP A 118 11.52 1.50 -17.90
C ASP A 118 11.75 2.15 -16.52
N TRP A 119 10.89 3.12 -16.19
CA TRP A 119 10.84 3.76 -14.87
C TRP A 119 10.03 2.96 -13.85
N ILE A 120 9.01 2.24 -14.31
CA ILE A 120 8.18 1.34 -13.49
C ILE A 120 7.99 0.09 -14.33
N ARG A 121 8.36 -1.08 -13.79
CA ARG A 121 8.29 -2.35 -14.52
C ARG A 121 6.89 -2.92 -14.53
N TYR A 122 6.13 -2.71 -13.45
CA TYR A 122 4.82 -3.32 -13.25
C TYR A 122 3.78 -2.30 -12.81
N PHE A 123 2.63 -2.31 -13.47
CA PHE A 123 1.47 -1.51 -13.07
C PHE A 123 0.26 -2.46 -13.02
N HIS A 124 -0.11 -2.84 -11.79
CA HIS A 124 -1.21 -3.77 -11.53
C HIS A 124 -2.36 -3.07 -10.84
N ILE A 125 -3.58 -3.46 -11.20
CA ILE A 125 -4.80 -2.99 -10.53
C ILE A 125 -5.52 -4.21 -9.99
N ILE A 126 -5.87 -4.18 -8.71
CA ILE A 126 -6.53 -5.27 -8.00
C ILE A 126 -7.95 -4.82 -7.64
N GLU A 127 -8.92 -5.58 -8.15
CA GLU A 127 -10.34 -5.39 -7.88
C GLU A 127 -10.68 -5.81 -6.44
N VAL A 128 -11.23 -4.88 -5.69
CA VAL A 128 -11.72 -5.07 -4.32
C VAL A 128 -13.10 -4.43 -4.15
N ASP A 129 -13.91 -4.97 -3.25
CA ASP A 129 -15.07 -4.27 -2.72
C ASP A 129 -14.59 -3.22 -1.72
N PHE A 130 -14.60 -1.96 -2.15
CA PHE A 130 -14.12 -0.83 -1.36
C PHE A 130 -14.95 -0.57 -0.09
N GLN A 131 -16.13 -1.19 0.06
CA GLN A 131 -16.98 -1.05 1.24
C GLN A 131 -16.81 -2.24 2.21
N ASP A 132 -16.30 -3.38 1.74
CA ASP A 132 -16.13 -4.58 2.56
C ASP A 132 -14.66 -4.82 2.92
N PHE A 133 -14.35 -4.64 4.21
CA PHE A 133 -13.05 -4.99 4.76
C PHE A 133 -12.73 -6.49 4.60
N ASN A 134 -13.73 -7.37 4.64
CA ASN A 134 -13.52 -8.82 4.50
C ASN A 134 -13.15 -9.23 3.07
N ASP A 135 -13.44 -8.40 2.08
CA ASP A 135 -12.95 -8.59 0.71
C ASP A 135 -11.57 -7.92 0.53
N CYS A 136 -11.43 -6.68 1.00
CA CYS A 136 -10.18 -5.92 0.91
C CYS A 136 -9.01 -6.63 1.58
N PHE A 137 -9.17 -7.04 2.84
CA PHE A 137 -8.08 -7.54 3.67
C PHE A 137 -7.42 -8.80 3.08
N PRO A 138 -8.14 -9.89 2.76
CA PRO A 138 -7.53 -11.08 2.17
C PRO A 138 -6.73 -10.81 0.88
N LYS A 139 -7.26 -9.96 -0.02
CA LYS A 139 -6.60 -9.65 -1.30
C LYS A 139 -5.34 -8.80 -1.11
N ILE A 140 -5.40 -7.82 -0.22
CA ILE A 140 -4.25 -6.96 0.12
C ILE A 140 -3.20 -7.77 0.89
N TYR A 141 -3.61 -8.61 1.84
CA TYR A 141 -2.73 -9.51 2.58
C TYR A 141 -2.01 -10.48 1.64
N ALA A 142 -2.72 -11.15 0.74
CA ALA A 142 -2.12 -12.03 -0.26
C ALA A 142 -1.09 -11.31 -1.14
N THR A 143 -1.37 -10.04 -1.49
CA THR A 143 -0.44 -9.20 -2.25
C THR A 143 0.80 -8.87 -1.45
N MET A 144 0.67 -8.40 -0.20
CA MET A 144 1.81 -8.07 0.64
C MET A 144 2.63 -9.31 1.02
N ASN A 145 1.99 -10.46 1.23
CA ASN A 145 2.67 -11.71 1.58
C ASN A 145 3.58 -12.17 0.43
N ALA A 146 3.09 -12.07 -0.79
CA ALA A 146 3.87 -12.34 -2.00
C ALA A 146 5.03 -11.37 -2.25
N LEU A 147 5.01 -10.22 -1.57
CA LEU A 147 5.99 -9.14 -1.66
C LEU A 147 6.77 -8.96 -0.36
N LYS A 148 6.71 -9.89 0.59
CA LYS A 148 7.29 -9.72 1.94
C LYS A 148 8.80 -9.45 1.93
N GLU A 149 9.50 -9.97 0.92
CA GLU A 149 10.94 -9.76 0.70
C GLU A 149 11.26 -8.44 -0.05
N LYS A 150 10.25 -7.62 -0.33
CA LYS A 150 10.38 -6.33 -1.01
C LYS A 150 10.18 -5.18 -0.04
N GLU A 151 10.76 -4.03 -0.37
CA GLU A 151 10.37 -2.77 0.25
C GLU A 151 9.02 -2.33 -0.33
N ILE A 152 8.04 -2.15 0.56
CA ILE A 152 6.68 -1.76 0.24
C ILE A 152 6.46 -0.32 0.71
N TRP A 153 5.97 0.54 -0.17
CA TRP A 153 5.58 1.91 0.19
C TRP A 153 4.07 2.06 0.08
N ILE A 154 3.42 2.36 1.20
CA ILE A 154 1.97 2.43 1.29
C ILE A 154 1.54 3.90 1.25
N ASN A 155 0.88 4.29 0.15
CA ASN A 155 0.28 5.61 0.01
C ASN A 155 -1.14 5.63 0.61
N MET A 156 -1.30 6.37 1.69
CA MET A 156 -2.55 6.51 2.45
C MET A 156 -3.45 7.67 2.01
N VAL A 157 -3.09 8.39 0.94
CA VAL A 157 -3.87 9.55 0.46
C VAL A 157 -5.20 9.13 -0.17
N GLY A 158 -5.19 8.03 -0.93
CA GLY A 158 -6.35 7.52 -1.65
C GLY A 158 -6.97 6.28 -1.01
N GLY A 159 -8.08 5.82 -1.59
CA GLY A 159 -8.79 4.62 -1.16
C GLY A 159 -9.88 4.90 -0.12
N SER A 160 -10.74 3.91 0.09
CA SER A 160 -11.73 3.92 1.15
C SER A 160 -11.10 3.53 2.49
N ASN A 161 -11.81 3.80 3.59
CA ASN A 161 -11.37 3.37 4.92
C ASN A 161 -11.10 1.85 5.00
N PRO A 162 -11.94 0.95 4.42
CA PRO A 162 -11.64 -0.48 4.38
C PRO A 162 -10.32 -0.83 3.68
N ILE A 163 -10.01 -0.22 2.53
CA ILE A 163 -8.75 -0.46 1.80
C ILE A 163 -7.55 0.01 2.63
N ASN A 164 -7.63 1.21 3.18
CA ASN A 164 -6.55 1.80 3.97
C ASN A 164 -6.31 1.05 5.27
N ALA A 165 -7.38 0.63 5.96
CA ALA A 165 -7.27 -0.26 7.12
C ALA A 165 -6.64 -1.60 6.73
N ALA A 166 -7.06 -2.20 5.61
CA ALA A 166 -6.51 -3.46 5.14
C ALA A 166 -5.01 -3.37 4.78
N LEU A 167 -4.56 -2.26 4.16
CA LEU A 167 -3.14 -2.00 3.88
C LEU A 167 -2.31 -1.94 5.18
N ILE A 168 -2.71 -1.11 6.14
CA ILE A 168 -1.98 -0.98 7.42
C ILE A 168 -1.99 -2.31 8.18
N MET A 169 -3.15 -2.97 8.27
CA MET A 169 -3.26 -4.23 9.00
C MET A 169 -2.41 -5.32 8.33
N SER A 170 -2.47 -5.46 7.00
CA SER A 170 -1.66 -6.45 6.29
C SER A 170 -0.16 -6.24 6.52
N ALA A 171 0.30 -4.98 6.51
CA ALA A 171 1.68 -4.63 6.84
C ALA A 171 2.07 -4.91 8.30
N GLY A 172 1.11 -4.88 9.24
CA GLY A 172 1.36 -5.26 10.63
C GLY A 172 1.30 -6.77 10.89
N PHE A 173 0.65 -7.54 10.02
CA PHE A 173 0.57 -9.00 10.10
C PHE A 173 1.71 -9.71 9.35
N ILE A 174 2.29 -9.05 8.36
CA ILE A 174 3.39 -9.55 7.56
C ILE A 174 4.64 -8.80 8.00
N GLU A 175 5.76 -9.49 8.19
CA GLU A 175 7.05 -8.88 8.53
C GLU A 175 7.70 -8.20 7.30
N ALA A 176 6.89 -7.54 6.46
CA ALA A 176 7.36 -6.83 5.28
C ALA A 176 7.97 -5.48 5.67
N THR A 177 8.99 -5.05 4.93
CA THR A 177 9.57 -3.71 5.11
C THR A 177 8.61 -2.68 4.50
N ALA A 178 7.66 -2.20 5.29
CA ALA A 178 6.61 -1.28 4.85
C ALA A 178 6.84 0.15 5.35
N LYS A 179 6.96 1.11 4.43
CA LYS A 179 6.96 2.56 4.72
C LYS A 179 5.58 3.13 4.39
N THR A 180 4.86 3.59 5.41
CA THR A 180 3.54 4.20 5.21
C THR A 180 3.70 5.71 5.13
N TYR A 181 3.12 6.33 4.10
CA TYR A 181 3.22 7.76 3.90
C TYR A 181 1.91 8.40 3.44
N TYR A 182 1.80 9.69 3.71
CA TYR A 182 0.63 10.51 3.42
C TYR A 182 1.06 11.93 3.01
N ILE A 183 0.30 12.53 2.10
CA ILE A 183 0.43 13.93 1.70
C ILE A 183 -0.94 14.59 1.80
N PHE A 184 -0.99 15.73 2.51
CA PHE A 184 -2.20 16.54 2.57
C PHE A 184 -2.28 17.45 1.33
N GLU A 185 -3.20 17.13 0.42
CA GLU A 185 -3.59 17.99 -0.70
C GLU A 185 -5.09 18.33 -0.56
N PRO A 186 -5.44 19.58 -0.19
CA PRO A 186 -6.83 19.96 0.00
C PRO A 186 -7.63 20.00 -1.30
N ASP A 187 -7.00 20.32 -2.45
CA ASP A 187 -7.70 20.34 -3.73
C ASP A 187 -7.63 18.97 -4.42
N ILE A 188 -8.67 18.15 -4.16
CA ILE A 188 -8.82 16.81 -4.73
C ILE A 188 -9.03 16.78 -6.25
N SER A 189 -9.15 17.94 -6.91
CA SER A 189 -9.25 18.04 -8.37
C SER A 189 -7.90 18.02 -9.08
N LEU A 190 -6.80 18.26 -8.37
CA LEU A 190 -5.47 18.38 -8.98
C LEU A 190 -4.87 17.01 -9.34
N LEU A 191 -4.22 16.92 -10.51
CA LEU A 191 -3.36 15.78 -10.84
C LEU A 191 -1.92 15.93 -10.34
N HIS A 192 -1.51 17.15 -10.04
CA HIS A 192 -0.16 17.48 -9.60
C HIS A 192 -0.19 18.15 -8.23
N PRO A 193 0.92 18.14 -7.49
CA PRO A 193 1.03 18.92 -6.27
C PRO A 193 0.60 20.37 -6.45
N ASN A 194 -0.08 20.95 -5.46
CA ASN A 194 -0.43 22.37 -5.44
C ASN A 194 0.80 23.25 -5.14
N ILE A 195 1.74 23.25 -6.09
CA ILE A 195 2.97 24.04 -6.10
C ILE A 195 3.19 24.54 -7.53
N PRO A 196 3.96 25.63 -7.73
CA PRO A 196 4.37 26.05 -9.06
C PRO A 196 5.05 24.91 -9.81
N ARG A 197 4.80 24.81 -11.11
CA ARG A 197 5.42 23.79 -11.97
C ARG A 197 6.95 23.82 -11.77
N PRO A 198 7.57 22.73 -11.30
CA PRO A 198 8.99 22.75 -10.98
C PRO A 198 9.83 22.75 -12.24
N ASN A 199 11.10 23.17 -12.10
CA ASN A 199 12.10 22.82 -13.09
C ASN A 199 12.40 21.33 -12.96
N PHE A 200 11.91 20.50 -13.89
CA PHE A 200 12.07 19.04 -13.85
C PHE A 200 13.53 18.58 -13.97
N SER A 201 14.45 19.42 -14.47
CA SER A 201 15.88 19.10 -14.52
C SER A 201 16.56 19.20 -13.15
N LEU A 202 16.08 20.12 -12.32
CA LEU A 202 16.62 20.38 -10.98
C LEU A 202 15.47 20.72 -10.01
N PRO A 203 14.64 19.73 -9.65
CA PRO A 203 13.56 19.96 -8.71
C PRO A 203 14.11 20.26 -7.30
N ASN A 204 13.42 21.11 -6.56
CA ASN A 204 13.78 21.47 -5.19
C ASN A 204 13.22 20.42 -4.22
N ALA A 205 14.08 19.61 -3.59
CA ALA A 205 13.62 18.55 -2.70
C ALA A 205 12.88 19.07 -1.47
N ASN A 206 13.24 20.25 -0.94
CA ASN A 206 12.66 20.76 0.29
C ASN A 206 11.14 21.00 0.18
N ILE A 207 10.66 21.36 -1.01
CA ILE A 207 9.22 21.51 -1.26
C ILE A 207 8.51 20.18 -1.06
N SER A 208 9.02 19.10 -1.65
CA SER A 208 8.43 17.76 -1.50
C SER A 208 8.59 17.19 -0.09
N LEU A 209 9.76 17.36 0.54
CA LEU A 209 10.00 16.89 1.91
C LEU A 209 9.06 17.55 2.92
N SER A 210 8.74 18.84 2.74
CA SER A 210 7.82 19.56 3.62
C SER A 210 6.37 19.05 3.56
N LYS A 211 6.02 18.26 2.54
CA LYS A 211 4.66 17.77 2.28
C LYS A 211 4.48 16.29 2.61
N ILE A 212 5.55 15.50 2.56
CA ILE A 212 5.51 14.06 2.83
C ILE A 212 5.55 13.83 4.33
N ASN A 213 4.51 13.19 4.83
CA ASN A 213 4.44 12.70 6.19
C ASN A 213 4.66 11.19 6.18
N ILE A 214 5.77 10.74 6.78
CA ILE A 214 6.01 9.32 7.03
C ILE A 214 5.32 8.97 8.34
N LEU A 215 4.39 8.01 8.31
CA LEU A 215 3.76 7.51 9.51
C LEU A 215 4.73 6.60 10.27
N PRO A 216 4.63 6.54 11.60
CA PRO A 216 5.44 5.61 12.38
C PRO A 216 5.21 4.17 11.91
N PHE A 217 6.23 3.32 12.02
CA PHE A 217 6.05 1.90 11.75
C PHE A 217 5.06 1.32 12.75
N PHE A 218 4.05 0.60 12.26
CA PHE A 218 3.07 -0.08 13.10
C PHE A 218 3.46 -1.56 13.21
N SER A 219 4.56 -1.86 13.90
CA SER A 219 4.83 -3.23 14.35
C SER A 219 4.26 -3.38 15.75
N LEU A 220 3.08 -3.97 15.86
CA LEU A 220 2.41 -4.16 17.14
C LEU A 220 2.56 -5.60 17.66
N ASP A 221 3.41 -6.42 17.04
CA ASP A 221 3.49 -7.88 17.23
C ASP A 221 2.10 -8.56 17.22
N ILE A 222 1.07 -7.90 16.65
CA ILE A 222 -0.32 -8.37 16.68
C ILE A 222 -0.40 -9.70 15.95
N GLY A 223 0.27 -9.86 14.80
CA GLY A 223 0.31 -11.13 14.10
C GLY A 223 0.81 -12.28 14.99
N LYS A 224 1.93 -12.06 15.71
CA LYS A 224 2.51 -13.04 16.62
C LYS A 224 1.63 -13.31 17.84
N LEU A 225 1.10 -12.26 18.46
CA LEU A 225 0.18 -12.34 19.61
C LEU A 225 -1.08 -13.13 19.25
N ILE A 226 -1.76 -12.77 18.16
CA ILE A 226 -2.99 -13.40 17.71
C ILE A 226 -2.73 -14.85 17.32
N ARG A 227 -1.60 -15.16 16.67
CA ARG A 227 -1.21 -16.54 16.37
C ARG A 227 -1.03 -17.37 17.63
N GLN A 228 -0.26 -16.89 18.62
CA GLN A 228 -0.03 -17.64 19.86
C GLN A 228 -1.32 -17.83 20.68
N ILE A 229 -2.19 -16.82 20.74
CA ILE A 229 -3.51 -16.94 21.39
C ILE A 229 -4.36 -17.98 20.65
N ASN A 230 -4.37 -17.97 19.31
CA ASN A 230 -5.12 -18.94 18.53
C ASN A 230 -4.60 -20.38 18.72
N GLU A 231 -3.28 -20.57 18.68
CA GLU A 231 -2.64 -21.87 18.96
C GLU A 231 -2.98 -22.39 20.35
N LEU A 232 -3.02 -21.51 21.36
CA LEU A 232 -3.44 -21.86 22.72
C LEU A 232 -4.87 -22.41 22.75
N PHE A 233 -5.82 -21.75 22.08
CA PHE A 233 -7.21 -22.22 21.99
C PHE A 233 -7.36 -23.51 21.17
N ILE A 234 -6.60 -23.67 20.09
CA ILE A 234 -6.61 -24.92 19.28
C ILE A 234 -6.08 -26.09 20.13
N GLY A 235 -4.98 -25.89 20.87
CA GLY A 235 -4.34 -26.96 21.64
C GLY A 235 -5.04 -27.33 22.95
N ARG A 236 -5.75 -26.39 23.58
CA ARG A 236 -6.40 -26.58 24.89
C ARG A 236 -7.94 -26.63 24.83
N GLY A 237 -8.52 -26.37 23.67
CA GLY A 237 -9.96 -26.21 23.46
C GLY A 237 -10.44 -24.77 23.65
N ASN A 238 -11.74 -24.54 23.46
CA ASN A 238 -12.34 -23.19 23.42
C ASN A 238 -12.35 -22.44 24.77
N LYS A 239 -11.81 -23.02 25.85
CA LYS A 239 -11.75 -22.43 27.19
C LYS A 239 -10.34 -22.62 27.76
N VAL A 240 -9.67 -21.52 28.08
CA VAL A 240 -8.30 -21.52 28.62
C VAL A 240 -8.20 -20.65 29.86
N ASN A 241 -7.21 -20.88 30.72
CA ASN A 241 -7.05 -20.05 31.91
C ASN A 241 -6.52 -18.65 31.51
N VAL A 242 -7.06 -17.58 32.11
CA VAL A 242 -6.61 -16.21 31.84
C VAL A 242 -5.09 -16.05 32.07
N LYS A 243 -4.52 -16.77 33.04
CA LYS A 243 -3.07 -16.75 33.31
C LYS A 243 -2.22 -17.24 32.13
N GLU A 244 -2.75 -18.13 31.28
CA GLU A 244 -2.04 -18.61 30.09
C GLU A 244 -1.96 -17.50 29.03
N ILE A 245 -3.00 -16.68 28.91
CA ILE A 245 -2.98 -15.49 28.03
C ILE A 245 -2.03 -14.43 28.61
N GLU A 246 -2.03 -14.21 29.92
CA GLU A 246 -1.07 -13.32 30.57
C GLU A 246 0.38 -13.77 30.37
N TYR A 247 0.64 -15.08 30.36
CA TYR A 247 1.96 -15.64 30.03
C TYR A 247 2.36 -15.30 28.59
N ILE A 248 1.47 -15.44 27.62
CA ILE A 248 1.70 -15.03 26.23
C ILE A 248 2.04 -13.53 26.17
N LEU A 249 1.23 -12.67 26.81
CA LEU A 249 1.47 -11.23 26.86
C LEU A 249 2.86 -10.91 27.43
N ASN A 250 3.23 -11.51 28.56
CA ASN A 250 4.53 -11.31 29.19
C ASN A 250 5.69 -11.80 28.30
N SER A 251 5.51 -12.90 27.57
CA SER A 251 6.53 -13.42 26.64
C SER A 251 6.78 -12.50 25.43
N LEU A 252 5.81 -11.64 25.12
CA LEU A 252 5.89 -10.60 24.09
C LEU A 252 6.18 -9.22 24.68
N TYR A 253 6.58 -9.15 25.95
CA TYR A 253 6.85 -7.89 26.67
C TYR A 253 5.65 -6.91 26.69
N LEU A 254 4.43 -7.43 26.58
CA LEU A 254 3.20 -6.66 26.66
C LEU A 254 2.69 -6.63 28.11
N SER A 255 2.20 -5.46 28.55
CA SER A 255 1.64 -5.33 29.89
C SER A 255 0.36 -6.15 30.06
N THR A 256 0.07 -6.63 31.27
CA THR A 256 -1.19 -7.33 31.55
C THR A 256 -2.43 -6.44 31.33
N GLN A 257 -2.28 -5.11 31.34
CA GLN A 257 -3.35 -4.19 30.94
C GLN A 257 -3.80 -4.40 29.49
N TYR A 258 -2.95 -4.98 28.64
CA TYR A 258 -3.30 -5.33 27.26
C TYR A 258 -4.39 -6.41 27.19
N LEU A 259 -4.57 -7.21 28.25
CA LEU A 259 -5.69 -8.14 28.37
C LEU A 259 -7.03 -7.40 28.25
N LYS A 260 -7.15 -6.20 28.83
CA LYS A 260 -8.36 -5.37 28.70
C LYS A 260 -8.61 -4.97 27.24
N LYS A 261 -7.55 -4.71 26.46
CA LYS A 261 -7.66 -4.40 25.03
C LYS A 261 -8.11 -5.61 24.22
N LEU A 262 -7.62 -6.80 24.56
CA LEU A 262 -8.07 -8.05 23.93
C LEU A 262 -9.56 -8.29 24.18
N VAL A 263 -10.02 -8.07 25.42
CA VAL A 263 -11.44 -8.19 25.78
C VAL A 263 -12.28 -7.12 25.10
N SER A 264 -11.91 -5.84 25.22
CA SER A 264 -12.70 -4.74 24.65
C SER A 264 -12.70 -4.73 23.12
N GLY A 265 -11.65 -5.27 22.49
CA GLY A 265 -11.57 -5.46 21.05
C GLY A 265 -12.30 -6.70 20.54
N GLY A 266 -12.94 -7.47 21.44
CA GLY A 266 -13.68 -8.68 21.09
C GLY A 266 -12.79 -9.84 20.62
N TRP A 267 -11.49 -9.83 20.92
CA TRP A 267 -10.56 -10.91 20.59
C TRP A 267 -10.77 -12.12 21.49
N ILE A 268 -11.06 -11.87 22.77
CA ILE A 268 -11.39 -12.90 23.74
C ILE A 268 -12.57 -12.43 24.60
N SER A 269 -13.30 -13.36 25.19
CA SER A 269 -14.23 -13.09 26.29
C SER A 269 -13.64 -13.68 27.58
N ILE A 270 -13.98 -13.12 28.75
CA ILE A 270 -13.53 -13.63 30.05
C ILE A 270 -14.75 -13.90 30.94
N GLN A 271 -14.80 -15.09 31.54
CA GLN A 271 -15.79 -15.51 32.53
C GLN A 271 -15.06 -16.08 33.75
N GLY A 272 -14.96 -15.27 34.82
CA GLY A 272 -14.19 -15.63 36.01
C GLY A 272 -12.70 -15.79 35.70
N LYS A 273 -12.18 -17.03 35.79
CA LYS A 273 -10.76 -17.35 35.51
C LYS A 273 -10.52 -17.93 34.12
N LEU A 274 -11.58 -18.09 33.33
CA LEU A 274 -11.52 -18.69 32.01
C LEU A 274 -11.69 -17.62 30.93
N ALA A 275 -11.00 -17.80 29.83
CA ALA A 275 -11.14 -17.03 28.61
C ALA A 275 -11.60 -17.92 27.45
N GLU A 276 -12.34 -17.35 26.50
CA GLU A 276 -12.81 -18.01 25.28
C GLU A 276 -12.49 -17.16 24.04
N PRO A 277 -12.42 -17.75 22.82
CA PRO A 277 -12.27 -16.98 21.59
C PRO A 277 -13.44 -16.01 21.40
N GLY A 278 -13.14 -14.74 21.22
CA GLY A 278 -14.13 -13.72 20.89
C GLY A 278 -14.48 -13.69 19.41
N GLU A 279 -15.50 -12.93 19.04
CA GLU A 279 -15.95 -12.80 17.65
C GLU A 279 -14.85 -12.29 16.72
N MET A 280 -14.05 -11.33 17.19
CA MET A 280 -12.95 -10.77 16.41
C MET A 280 -11.90 -11.84 16.11
N LEU A 281 -11.43 -12.59 17.11
CA LEU A 281 -10.46 -13.66 16.90
C LEU A 281 -11.00 -14.72 15.92
N ASN A 282 -12.26 -15.13 16.08
CA ASN A 282 -12.90 -16.05 15.16
C ASN A 282 -12.99 -15.51 13.73
N ARG A 283 -13.33 -14.22 13.56
CA ARG A 283 -13.33 -13.55 12.25
C ARG A 283 -11.94 -13.55 11.62
N TRP A 284 -10.91 -13.23 12.40
CA TRP A 284 -9.52 -13.26 11.97
C TRP A 284 -9.06 -14.65 11.58
N ASN A 285 -9.38 -15.66 12.38
CA ASN A 285 -9.10 -17.05 12.05
C ASN A 285 -9.79 -17.50 10.76
N ARG A 286 -10.98 -16.98 10.43
CA ARG A 286 -11.61 -17.25 9.13
C ARG A 286 -10.89 -16.54 7.97
N MET A 287 -10.47 -15.30 8.15
CA MET A 287 -9.76 -14.53 7.11
C MET A 287 -8.33 -15.05 6.85
N LEU A 288 -7.64 -15.45 7.92
CA LEU A 288 -6.26 -15.95 7.90
C LEU A 288 -6.16 -17.47 7.89
N GLY A 289 -7.25 -18.21 8.10
CA GLY A 289 -7.25 -19.68 8.04
C GLY A 289 -6.90 -20.22 6.66
N LYS A 290 -6.87 -19.35 5.65
CA LYS A 290 -6.40 -19.63 4.28
C LYS A 290 -5.07 -18.94 3.96
N ALA A 291 -4.37 -18.43 4.97
CA ALA A 291 -3.10 -17.72 4.76
C ALA A 291 -2.05 -18.62 4.09
N GLU A 292 -2.04 -19.91 4.42
CA GLU A 292 -1.19 -20.91 3.77
C GLU A 292 -1.54 -21.15 2.29
N GLU A 293 -2.79 -20.86 1.88
CA GLU A 293 -3.21 -20.92 0.47
C GLU A 293 -2.81 -19.66 -0.31
N TYR A 294 -2.39 -18.59 0.39
CA TYR A 294 -2.03 -17.35 -0.28
C TYR A 294 -0.62 -17.43 -0.88
N PRO A 295 -0.42 -16.77 -2.03
CA PRO A 295 0.87 -16.74 -2.69
C PRO A 295 1.94 -16.14 -1.78
N ASP A 296 3.12 -16.74 -1.78
CA ASP A 296 4.30 -16.36 -0.99
C ASP A 296 5.38 -15.66 -1.84
N ASN A 297 5.15 -15.55 -3.15
CA ASN A 297 6.03 -14.87 -4.09
C ASN A 297 5.25 -14.25 -5.26
N TYR A 298 5.86 -13.25 -5.90
CA TYR A 298 5.24 -12.46 -6.97
C TYR A 298 4.73 -13.29 -8.18
N PRO A 299 5.52 -14.20 -8.79
CA PRO A 299 5.03 -15.05 -9.88
C PRO A 299 3.78 -15.88 -9.54
N THR A 300 3.73 -16.46 -8.32
CA THR A 300 2.56 -17.20 -7.85
C THR A 300 1.38 -16.27 -7.61
N TRP A 301 1.62 -15.06 -7.10
CA TRP A 301 0.58 -14.06 -6.86
C TRP A 301 -0.12 -13.61 -8.14
N ILE A 302 0.62 -13.33 -9.21
CA ILE A 302 0.01 -12.99 -10.51
C ILE A 302 -0.93 -14.09 -10.98
N LYS A 303 -0.49 -15.36 -10.94
CA LYS A 303 -1.32 -16.51 -11.32
C LYS A 303 -2.56 -16.66 -10.44
N TRP A 304 -2.38 -16.47 -9.13
CA TRP A 304 -3.47 -16.53 -8.16
C TRP A 304 -4.51 -15.43 -8.43
N ALA A 305 -4.07 -14.18 -8.61
CA ALA A 305 -4.95 -13.05 -8.85
C ALA A 305 -5.68 -13.16 -10.21
N ALA A 306 -4.99 -13.64 -11.24
CA ALA A 306 -5.59 -13.94 -12.55
C ALA A 306 -6.63 -15.07 -12.46
N LYS A 307 -6.32 -16.17 -11.75
CA LYS A 307 -7.27 -17.27 -11.51
C LYS A 307 -8.52 -16.80 -10.75
N LYS A 308 -8.35 -15.82 -9.85
CA LYS A 308 -9.46 -15.18 -9.12
C LYS A 308 -10.22 -14.16 -9.96
N GLY A 309 -9.71 -13.76 -11.13
CA GLY A 309 -10.31 -12.74 -11.99
C GLY A 309 -10.32 -11.34 -11.37
N ILE A 310 -9.34 -11.05 -10.50
CA ILE A 310 -9.28 -9.77 -9.76
C ILE A 310 -8.12 -8.86 -10.18
N ILE A 311 -7.20 -9.32 -11.01
CA ILE A 311 -6.08 -8.51 -11.50
C ILE A 311 -6.40 -7.97 -12.87
N TRP A 312 -6.07 -6.69 -13.07
CA TRP A 312 -6.19 -6.00 -14.32
C TRP A 312 -4.83 -5.41 -14.67
N GLU A 313 -4.37 -5.66 -15.89
CA GLU A 313 -3.10 -5.15 -16.39
C GLU A 313 -3.32 -4.02 -17.39
N LEU A 314 -2.54 -2.95 -17.25
CA LEU A 314 -2.42 -1.93 -18.28
C LEU A 314 -1.39 -2.39 -19.32
N LYS A 315 -1.85 -2.91 -20.47
CA LYS A 315 -0.95 -3.22 -21.59
C LYS A 315 -0.89 -2.05 -22.57
N ASN A 316 0.14 -1.19 -22.45
CA ASN A 316 0.95 -0.69 -23.59
C ASN A 316 2.08 0.24 -23.11
N LYS A 317 3.14 0.35 -23.92
CA LYS A 317 4.27 1.31 -23.77
C LYS A 317 3.85 2.80 -23.83
N GLU A 318 2.57 3.05 -24.13
CA GLU A 318 1.87 4.32 -23.93
C GLU A 318 0.48 4.08 -23.29
N LEU A 319 0.43 3.38 -22.15
CA LEU A 319 -0.55 3.51 -21.06
C LEU A 319 -2.01 3.84 -21.46
N GLY A 320 -2.67 2.97 -22.23
CA GLY A 320 -3.99 3.28 -22.82
C GLY A 320 -5.07 2.19 -22.83
N LYS A 321 -4.77 0.92 -22.56
CA LYS A 321 -5.79 -0.15 -22.53
C LYS A 321 -5.64 -1.06 -21.31
N ILE A 322 -6.73 -1.19 -20.56
CA ILE A 322 -6.90 -2.11 -19.44
C ILE A 322 -7.48 -3.41 -20.01
N MET A 323 -6.90 -4.56 -19.68
CA MET A 323 -7.51 -5.87 -19.97
C MET A 323 -7.70 -6.66 -18.68
N SER A 324 -8.81 -7.40 -18.63
CA SER A 324 -9.10 -8.43 -17.61
C SER A 324 -8.33 -9.72 -17.89
#